data_AF-A0A2I0CXF7-F1
#
_entry.id   AF-A0A2I0CXF7-F1
#
_cell.length_a   1.000
_cell.length_b   1.000
_cell.length_c   1.000
_cell.angle_alpha   90.00
_cell.angle_beta   90.00
_cell.angle_gamma   90.00
#
_symmetry.space_group_name_H-M   'P 1'
#
loop_
_entity.id
_entity.type
_entity.pdbx_description
1 polymer ?
#
loop_
_entity_poly.entity_id
_entity_poly.type
_entity_poly.pdbx_seq_one_letter_code
_entity_poly.pdbx_strand_id
1 'polypeptide(L)'
;SPALATEEKDRLKNHLARLPDGFSIGHGDFHGGNILFDGKTYIIIDWAEVACGAPAGDACRTYMDYYMGSHEIADAYLKKYCAASGLSREEILAWLPVTAGSIYGFMTDEWKKQIRHLF
;
A
#
# COMPACT_ATOMS: atom_id res chain seq x y z
N SER A 1 10.29 -1.09 8.52
CA SER A 1 10.12 -1.14 9.99
C SER A 1 11.40 -1.53 10.74
N PRO A 2 11.67 -0.95 11.93
CA PRO A 2 12.75 -1.42 12.82
C PRO A 2 12.53 -2.87 13.32
N ALA A 3 11.28 -3.35 13.35
CA ALA A 3 10.93 -4.71 13.77
C ALA A 3 11.25 -5.81 12.75
N LEU A 4 11.84 -5.47 11.60
CA LEU A 4 12.32 -6.44 10.61
C LEU A 4 13.81 -6.77 10.83
N ALA A 5 14.15 -8.04 10.63
CA ALA A 5 15.55 -8.49 10.59
C ALA A 5 16.30 -7.84 9.42
N THR A 6 17.64 -7.80 9.49
CA THR A 6 18.47 -7.21 8.43
C THR A 6 18.26 -7.94 7.10
N GLU A 7 18.19 -9.27 7.14
CA GLU A 7 18.00 -10.14 5.99
C GLU A 7 16.62 -9.94 5.34
N GLU A 8 15.60 -9.58 6.13
CA GLU A 8 14.26 -9.21 5.63
C GLU A 8 14.29 -7.86 4.93
N LYS A 9 14.95 -6.87 5.53
CA LYS A 9 15.11 -5.55 4.93
C LYS A 9 15.85 -5.64 3.60
N ASP A 10 16.89 -6.46 3.52
CA ASP A 10 17.67 -6.61 2.28
C ASP A 10 16.87 -7.32 1.18
N ARG A 11 16.10 -8.36 1.52
CA ARG A 11 15.17 -8.99 0.57
C ARG A 11 14.13 -8.02 0.05
N LEU A 12 13.53 -7.22 0.92
CA LEU A 12 12.55 -6.19 0.55
C LEU A 12 13.16 -5.08 -0.31
N LYS A 13 14.37 -4.60 -0.01
CA LYS A 13 15.08 -3.62 -0.85
C LYS A 13 15.38 -4.17 -2.24
N ASN A 14 15.83 -5.41 -2.32
CA ASN A 14 16.09 -6.08 -3.60
C ASN A 14 14.79 -6.32 -4.40
N HIS A 15 13.67 -6.51 -3.72
CA HIS A 15 12.35 -6.54 -4.35
C HIS A 15 11.93 -5.16 -4.86
N LEU A 16 12.03 -4.12 -4.02
CA LEU A 16 11.70 -2.74 -4.37
C LEU A 16 12.49 -2.26 -5.59
N ALA A 17 13.78 -2.59 -5.68
CA ALA A 17 14.64 -2.21 -6.79
C ALA A 17 14.22 -2.80 -8.16
N ARG A 18 13.29 -3.78 -8.17
CA ARG A 18 12.72 -4.38 -9.39
C ARG A 18 11.34 -3.81 -9.74
N LEU A 19 10.74 -3.01 -8.87
CA LEU A 19 9.45 -2.37 -9.12
C LEU A 19 9.65 -1.09 -9.95
N PRO A 20 8.63 -0.64 -10.71
CA PRO A 20 8.71 0.61 -11.45
C PRO A 20 8.96 1.79 -10.50
N ASP A 21 9.91 2.66 -10.86
CA ASP A 21 10.21 3.86 -10.07
C ASP A 21 9.03 4.84 -10.15
N GLY A 22 8.67 5.25 -11.38
CA GLY A 22 7.53 6.15 -11.65
C GLY A 22 7.86 7.63 -11.43
N PHE A 23 6.97 8.51 -11.90
CA PHE A 23 7.11 9.97 -11.78
C PHE A 23 5.83 10.65 -11.27
N SER A 24 4.92 9.87 -10.67
CA SER A 24 3.67 10.39 -10.13
C SER A 24 3.87 10.89 -8.70
N ILE A 25 3.06 11.85 -8.27
CA ILE A 25 2.96 12.21 -6.85
C ILE A 25 2.16 11.09 -6.17
N GLY A 26 2.81 10.35 -5.28
CA GLY A 26 2.20 9.40 -4.37
C GLY A 26 2.01 10.02 -2.99
N HIS A 27 0.90 9.72 -2.35
CA HIS A 27 0.56 10.16 -1.00
C HIS A 27 1.35 9.41 0.08
N GLY A 28 1.70 8.14 -0.16
CA GLY A 28 2.41 7.27 0.80
C GLY A 28 1.51 6.66 1.90
N ASP A 29 0.45 7.39 2.28
CA ASP A 29 -0.59 6.95 3.23
C ASP A 29 -2.01 7.13 2.64
N PHE A 30 -2.23 6.78 1.37
CA PHE A 30 -3.57 6.94 0.79
C PHE A 30 -4.51 5.81 1.24
N HIS A 31 -5.62 6.16 1.88
CA HIS A 31 -6.73 5.26 2.19
C HIS A 31 -8.00 6.05 2.54
N GLY A 32 -9.13 5.36 2.72
CA GLY A 32 -10.42 6.01 2.97
C GLY A 32 -10.47 6.91 4.21
N GLY A 33 -9.63 6.65 5.22
CA GLY A 33 -9.52 7.49 6.42
C GLY A 33 -8.93 8.87 6.15
N ASN A 34 -8.12 9.01 5.10
CA ASN A 34 -7.47 10.26 4.69
C ASN A 34 -8.24 11.00 3.58
N ILE A 35 -9.52 10.65 3.39
CA ILE A 35 -10.42 11.31 2.44
C ILE A 35 -11.59 11.92 3.21
N LEU A 36 -11.67 13.24 3.25
CA LEU A 36 -12.82 13.97 3.76
C LEU A 36 -13.81 14.23 2.62
N PHE A 37 -15.11 14.11 2.88
CA PHE A 37 -16.17 14.44 1.94
C PHE A 37 -17.19 15.36 2.59
N ASP A 38 -17.37 16.55 2.03
CA ASP A 38 -18.30 17.57 2.55
C ASP A 38 -19.72 17.46 1.94
N GLY A 39 -20.00 16.42 1.17
CA GLY A 39 -21.23 16.26 0.40
C GLY A 39 -21.11 16.72 -1.06
N LYS A 40 -20.03 17.43 -1.43
CA LYS A 40 -19.79 17.94 -2.79
C LYS A 40 -18.39 17.63 -3.32
N THR A 41 -17.38 17.73 -2.47
CA THR A 41 -15.96 17.66 -2.85
C THR A 41 -15.23 16.67 -1.96
N TYR A 42 -14.31 15.91 -2.58
CA TYR A 42 -13.35 15.08 -1.86
C TYR A 42 -12.08 15.88 -1.57
N ILE A 43 -11.64 15.87 -0.32
CA ILE A 43 -10.42 16.52 0.15
C ILE A 43 -9.49 15.45 0.69
N ILE A 44 -8.29 15.37 0.12
CA ILE A 44 -7.24 14.44 0.56
C ILE A 44 -6.38 15.16 1.58
N ILE A 45 -6.19 14.55 2.74
CA ILE A 45 -5.45 15.10 3.89
C ILE A 45 -4.29 14.17 4.29
N ASP A 46 -3.44 14.65 5.20
CA ASP A 46 -2.32 13.87 5.76
C ASP A 46 -1.21 13.49 4.75
N TRP A 47 -0.70 14.50 4.06
CA TRP A 47 0.35 14.37 3.04
C TRP A 47 1.77 14.22 3.61
N ALA A 48 1.93 13.75 4.86
CA ALA A 48 3.23 13.69 5.52
C ALA A 48 4.23 12.76 4.81
N GLU A 49 3.73 11.70 4.15
CA GLU A 49 4.53 10.68 3.46
C GLU A 49 4.57 10.87 1.93
N VAL A 50 4.28 12.08 1.45
CA VAL A 50 4.27 12.39 0.02
C VAL A 50 5.63 12.13 -0.63
N ALA A 51 5.62 11.42 -1.75
CA ALA A 51 6.83 11.07 -2.49
C ALA A 51 6.56 11.02 -4.01
N CYS A 52 7.63 11.06 -4.80
CA CYS A 52 7.55 10.74 -6.21
C CYS A 52 7.69 9.22 -6.39
N GLY A 53 6.82 8.60 -7.18
CA GLY A 53 6.89 7.17 -7.43
C GLY A 53 5.83 6.64 -8.40
N ALA A 54 5.56 5.34 -8.32
CA ALA A 54 4.56 4.67 -9.14
C ALA A 54 3.17 4.66 -8.45
N PRO A 55 2.07 4.94 -9.18
CA PRO A 55 0.71 4.90 -8.62
C PRO A 55 0.32 3.55 -7.98
N ALA A 56 0.91 2.45 -8.47
CA ALA A 56 0.71 1.11 -7.94
C ALA A 56 1.08 0.99 -6.45
N GLY A 57 2.07 1.76 -5.97
CA GLY A 57 2.47 1.77 -4.56
C GLY A 57 1.36 2.27 -3.64
N ASP A 58 0.80 3.45 -3.95
CA ASP A 58 -0.35 4.00 -3.23
C ASP A 58 -1.58 3.09 -3.33
N ALA A 59 -1.83 2.53 -4.51
CA ALA A 59 -2.95 1.61 -4.70
C ALA A 59 -2.82 0.37 -3.81
N CYS A 60 -1.61 -0.20 -3.73
CA CYS A 60 -1.34 -1.33 -2.86
C CYS A 60 -1.46 -0.95 -1.37
N ARG A 61 -1.07 0.27 -1.00
CA ARG A 61 -1.23 0.78 0.37
C ARG A 61 -2.70 0.87 0.77
N THR A 62 -3.57 1.44 -0.08
CA THR A 62 -5.03 1.44 0.18
C THR A 62 -5.60 0.03 0.23
N TYR A 63 -5.20 -0.84 -0.69
CA TYR A 63 -5.63 -2.24 -0.69
C TYR A 63 -5.31 -2.93 0.63
N MET A 64 -4.09 -2.75 1.15
CA MET A 64 -3.66 -3.37 2.39
C MET A 64 -4.47 -2.88 3.61
N ASP A 65 -4.76 -1.58 3.69
CA ASP A 65 -5.60 -1.00 4.74
C ASP A 65 -7.01 -1.64 4.74
N TYR A 66 -7.62 -1.73 3.55
CA TYR A 66 -8.93 -2.38 3.42
C TYR A 66 -8.87 -3.88 3.67
N TYR A 67 -7.81 -4.57 3.25
CA TYR A 67 -7.64 -6.00 3.49
C TYR A 67 -7.59 -6.32 4.99
N MET A 68 -7.02 -5.41 5.79
CA MET A 68 -6.99 -5.55 7.25
C MET A 68 -8.36 -5.38 7.93
N GLY A 69 -9.35 -4.81 7.24
CA GLY A 69 -10.72 -4.66 7.74
C GLY A 69 -11.71 -5.63 7.10
N SER A 70 -11.71 -5.72 5.76
CA SER A 70 -12.63 -6.53 4.96
C SER A 70 -12.02 -6.89 3.60
N HIS A 71 -11.81 -8.19 3.39
CA HIS A 71 -11.37 -8.75 2.09
C HIS A 71 -12.29 -8.36 0.93
N GLU A 72 -13.60 -8.32 1.17
CA GLU A 72 -14.59 -7.94 0.16
C GLU A 72 -14.39 -6.49 -0.29
N ILE A 73 -14.17 -5.57 0.65
CA ILE A 73 -13.90 -4.17 0.34
C ILE A 73 -12.56 -4.02 -0.38
N ALA A 74 -11.53 -4.75 0.06
CA ALA A 74 -10.21 -4.71 -0.57
C ALA A 74 -10.25 -5.18 -2.03
N ASP A 75 -10.96 -6.27 -2.32
CA ASP A 75 -11.12 -6.78 -3.69
C ASP A 75 -12.00 -5.87 -4.54
N ALA A 76 -13.07 -5.30 -3.98
CA ALA A 76 -13.91 -4.33 -4.67
C ALA A 76 -13.14 -3.04 -5.01
N TYR A 77 -12.29 -2.56 -4.09
CA TYR A 77 -11.38 -1.45 -4.33
C TYR A 77 -10.42 -1.76 -5.47
N LEU A 78 -9.72 -2.91 -5.40
CA LEU A 78 -8.70 -3.25 -6.38
C LEU A 78 -9.31 -3.37 -7.78
N LYS A 79 -10.48 -4.00 -7.90
CA LYS A 79 -11.23 -4.07 -9.16
C LYS A 79 -11.55 -2.68 -9.72
N LYS A 80 -12.03 -1.76 -8.88
CA LYS A 80 -12.35 -0.38 -9.30
C LYS A 80 -11.09 0.39 -9.71
N TYR A 81 -10.00 0.25 -8.95
CA TYR A 81 -8.74 0.93 -9.25
C TYR A 81 -8.12 0.41 -10.56
N CYS A 82 -8.09 -0.90 -10.78
CA CYS A 82 -7.65 -1.50 -12.04
C CYS A 82 -8.46 -0.95 -13.23
N ALA A 83 -9.79 -0.90 -13.10
CA ALA A 83 -10.65 -0.39 -14.17
C ALA A 83 -10.43 1.10 -14.47
N ALA A 84 -10.11 1.92 -13.46
CA ALA A 84 -9.89 3.35 -13.62
C ALA A 84 -8.47 3.71 -14.13
N SER A 85 -7.47 2.93 -13.73
CA SER A 85 -6.05 3.23 -14.01
C SER A 85 -5.48 2.47 -15.20
N GLY A 86 -6.09 1.34 -15.57
CA GLY A 86 -5.54 0.40 -16.55
C GLY A 86 -4.45 -0.52 -16.00
N LEU A 87 -4.04 -0.36 -14.73
CA LEU A 87 -3.09 -1.25 -14.07
C LEU A 87 -3.75 -2.60 -13.76
N SER A 88 -3.00 -3.67 -13.92
CA SER A 88 -3.41 -5.02 -13.52
C SER A 88 -3.37 -5.20 -12.00
N ARG A 89 -4.08 -6.22 -11.52
CA ARG A 89 -4.03 -6.63 -10.10
C ARG A 89 -2.61 -7.03 -9.72
N GLU A 90 -1.90 -7.70 -10.62
CA GLU A 90 -0.55 -8.20 -10.44
C GLU A 90 0.45 -7.05 -10.30
N GLU A 91 0.35 -6.00 -11.12
CA GLU A 91 1.19 -4.80 -11.01
C GLU A 91 1.02 -4.10 -9.66
N ILE A 92 -0.22 -4.02 -9.16
CA ILE A 92 -0.50 -3.40 -7.86
C ILE A 92 0.01 -4.30 -6.72
N LEU A 93 -0.35 -5.58 -6.73
CA LEU A 93 0.03 -6.51 -5.65
C LEU A 93 1.52 -6.88 -5.64
N ALA A 94 2.27 -6.59 -6.71
CA ALA A 94 3.73 -6.66 -6.70
C ALA A 94 4.36 -5.77 -5.61
N TRP A 95 3.67 -4.73 -5.16
CA TRP A 95 4.10 -3.84 -4.07
C TRP A 95 3.79 -4.39 -2.68
N LEU A 96 2.96 -5.43 -2.56
CA LEU A 96 2.46 -5.90 -1.27
C LEU A 96 3.57 -6.26 -0.26
N PRO A 97 4.67 -6.95 -0.63
CA PRO A 97 5.76 -7.25 0.31
C PRO A 97 6.40 -5.99 0.91
N VAL A 98 6.68 -4.98 0.08
CA VAL A 98 7.39 -3.76 0.50
C VAL A 98 6.48 -2.86 1.34
N THR A 99 5.20 -2.75 0.96
CA THR A 99 4.16 -2.07 1.74
C THR A 99 3.97 -2.75 3.09
N ALA A 100 3.87 -4.07 3.13
CA ALA A 100 3.73 -4.81 4.38
C ALA A 100 4.95 -4.63 5.30
N GLY A 101 6.15 -4.67 4.75
CA GLY A 101 7.38 -4.47 5.50
C GLY A 101 7.60 -3.04 6.00
N SER A 102 7.08 -2.02 5.30
CA SER A 102 7.19 -0.63 5.74
C SER A 102 6.40 -0.42 7.04
N ILE A 103 5.17 -0.93 7.10
CA ILE A 103 4.25 -0.74 8.25
C ILE A 103 4.31 -1.83 9.32
N TYR A 104 5.03 -2.94 9.10
CA TYR A 104 5.08 -4.12 9.99
C TYR A 104 5.28 -3.81 11.49
N GLY A 105 6.06 -2.78 11.81
CA GLY A 105 6.36 -2.40 13.20
C GLY A 105 5.17 -1.85 13.97
N PHE A 106 4.19 -1.28 13.24
CA PHE A 106 3.02 -0.61 13.79
C PHE A 106 1.79 -1.53 13.88
N MET A 107 1.92 -2.77 13.39
CA MET A 107 0.83 -3.74 13.39
C MET A 107 0.65 -4.48 14.71
N THR A 108 -0.58 -4.97 14.95
CA THR A 108 -0.89 -5.90 16.04
C THR A 108 -0.20 -7.25 15.81
N ASP A 109 0.01 -8.02 16.88
CA ASP A 109 0.65 -9.34 16.78
C ASP A 109 -0.16 -10.35 15.95
N GLU A 110 -1.48 -10.21 15.94
CA GLU A 110 -2.36 -11.00 15.07
C GLU A 110 -2.04 -10.74 13.60
N TRP A 111 -1.99 -9.46 13.20
CA TRP A 111 -1.67 -9.09 11.82
C TRP A 111 -0.24 -9.47 11.45
N LYS A 112 0.72 -9.26 12.36
CA LYS A 112 2.11 -9.67 12.15
C LYS A 112 2.24 -11.15 11.81
N LYS A 113 1.45 -12.04 12.43
CA LYS A 113 1.44 -13.48 12.11
C LYS A 113 0.89 -13.75 10.72
N GLN A 114 -0.18 -13.06 10.33
CA GLN A 114 -0.83 -13.28 9.04
C GLN A 114 0.06 -12.87 7.86
N ILE A 115 0.75 -11.74 7.95
CA ILE A 115 1.52 -11.18 6.83
C ILE A 115 3.01 -11.58 6.83
N ARG A 116 3.46 -12.36 7.82
CA ARG A 116 4.88 -12.73 7.95
C ARG A 116 5.44 -13.45 6.73
N HIS A 117 4.61 -14.22 6.03
CA HIS A 117 5.01 -14.96 4.83
C HIS A 117 5.35 -14.06 3.64
N LEU A 118 5.09 -12.75 3.70
CA LEU A 118 5.38 -11.81 2.63
C LEU A 118 6.85 -11.37 2.59
N PHE A 119 7.64 -11.61 3.64
CA PHE A 119 9.07 -11.26 3.70
C PHE A 119 9.86 -12.16 4.64
#